data_AF-A0AAW6WTY0-F1
#
_entry.id   AF-A0AAW6WTY0-F1
#
_cell.length_a   1.000
_cell.length_b   1.000
_cell.length_c   1.000
_cell.angle_alpha   90.00
_cell.angle_beta   90.00
_cell.angle_gamma   90.00
#
_symmetry.space_group_name_H-M   'P 1'
#
loop_
_entity.id
_entity.type
_entity.pdbx_description
1 polymer ?
#
loop_
_entity_poly.entity_id
_entity_poly.type
_entity_poly.pdbx_seq_one_letter_code
_entity_poly.pdbx_strand_id
1 'polypeptide(L)'
;MPFRKYVSIPNDPGFREALMLWARKFTTSDIAARRAAQRTIDVLCDNPSLLDGRDINEAIFKLLRRHAFDEIELSPEQGMHGDGVLSENEPMC
;
A
#
# COMPACT_ATOMS: atom_id res chain seq x y z
N MET A 1 9.91 -14.65 -5.66
CA MET A 1 9.29 -15.97 -5.42
C MET A 1 7.78 -15.82 -5.59
N PRO A 2 7.09 -16.73 -6.30
CA PRO A 2 5.63 -16.73 -6.42
C PRO A 2 4.96 -17.14 -5.11
N PHE A 3 3.72 -16.68 -4.87
CA PHE A 3 2.85 -17.18 -3.81
C PHE A 3 2.60 -18.67 -4.09
N ARG A 4 3.14 -19.55 -3.23
CA ARG A 4 2.81 -20.98 -3.29
C ARG A 4 1.34 -21.14 -2.95
N LYS A 5 0.70 -22.24 -3.36
CA LYS A 5 -0.67 -22.55 -2.92
C LYS A 5 -0.71 -22.60 -1.40
N TYR A 6 -1.11 -21.50 -0.75
CA TYR A 6 -1.36 -21.53 0.68
C TYR A 6 -2.75 -22.14 0.84
N VAL A 7 -2.81 -23.29 1.51
CA VAL A 7 -4.04 -24.03 1.79
C VAL A 7 -5.05 -23.23 2.62
N SER A 8 -4.61 -22.08 3.17
CA SER A 8 -5.38 -21.20 4.04
C SER A 8 -5.26 -19.72 3.64
N ILE A 9 -5.08 -19.37 2.35
CA ILE A 9 -5.20 -17.95 1.92
C ILE A 9 -6.60 -17.47 2.34
N PRO A 10 -6.73 -16.31 3.01
CA PRO A 10 -5.70 -15.30 3.28
C PRO A 10 -5.17 -15.26 4.73
N ASN A 11 -5.52 -16.23 5.58
CA ASN A 11 -5.12 -16.32 6.99
C ASN A 11 -3.76 -17.01 7.24
N ASP A 12 -3.11 -17.51 6.19
CA ASP A 12 -1.78 -18.12 6.31
C ASP A 12 -0.71 -17.07 6.71
N PRO A 13 0.06 -17.30 7.79
CA PRO A 13 1.11 -16.37 8.23
C PRO A 13 2.19 -16.14 7.16
N GLY A 14 2.57 -17.19 6.42
CA GLY A 14 3.55 -17.11 5.33
C GLY A 14 3.03 -16.31 4.13
N PHE A 15 1.72 -16.35 3.87
CA PHE A 15 1.08 -15.50 2.86
C PHE A 15 1.15 -14.02 3.26
N ARG A 16 0.84 -13.70 4.52
CA ARG A 16 0.98 -12.33 5.05
C ARG A 16 2.41 -11.83 4.96
N GLU A 17 3.39 -12.64 5.36
CA GLU A 17 4.81 -12.26 5.27
C GLU A 17 5.25 -12.03 3.82
N ALA A 18 4.82 -12.88 2.89
CA ALA A 18 5.09 -12.70 1.47
C ALA A 18 4.47 -11.40 0.93
N LEU A 19 3.20 -11.11 1.26
CA LEU A 19 2.55 -9.85 0.90
C LEU A 19 3.29 -8.64 1.45
N MET A 20 3.72 -8.69 2.71
CA MET A 20 4.53 -7.62 3.33
C MET A 20 5.84 -7.39 2.60
N LEU A 21 6.56 -8.45 2.24
CA LEU A 21 7.82 -8.35 1.50
C LEU A 21 7.62 -7.68 0.14
N TRP A 22 6.52 -7.98 -0.54
CA TRP A 22 6.18 -7.36 -1.81
C TRP A 22 5.66 -5.93 -1.66
N ALA A 23 4.83 -5.64 -0.65
CA ALA A 23 4.33 -4.30 -0.37
C ALA A 23 5.48 -3.31 -0.13
N ARG A 24 6.51 -3.73 0.61
CA ARG A 24 7.73 -2.94 0.84
C ARG A 24 8.52 -2.60 -0.43
N LYS A 25 8.31 -3.33 -1.53
CA LYS A 25 8.91 -2.98 -2.84
C LYS A 25 8.12 -1.88 -3.55
N PHE A 26 6.86 -1.66 -3.16
CA PHE A 26 5.98 -0.66 -3.77
C PHE A 26 5.81 0.59 -2.92
N THR A 27 6.03 0.52 -1.61
CA THR A 27 5.85 1.65 -0.68
C THR A 27 7.18 2.11 -0.08
N THR A 28 7.25 3.40 0.28
CA THR A 28 8.43 4.01 0.92
C THR A 28 8.43 3.85 2.44
N SER A 29 7.28 3.51 3.04
CA SER A 29 7.10 3.33 4.49
C SER A 29 6.62 1.92 4.84
N ASP A 30 7.10 1.38 5.96
CA ASP A 30 6.64 0.08 6.50
C ASP A 30 5.17 0.15 6.95
N ILE A 31 4.70 1.32 7.39
CA ILE A 31 3.31 1.53 7.78
C ILE A 31 2.41 1.42 6.54
N ALA A 32 2.78 2.07 5.44
CA ALA A 32 2.07 1.98 4.17
C ALA A 32 2.11 0.54 3.63
N ALA A 33 3.26 -0.14 3.72
CA ALA A 33 3.39 -1.55 3.32
C ALA A 33 2.40 -2.43 4.10
N ARG A 34 2.32 -2.23 5.42
CA ARG A 34 1.41 -2.96 6.31
C ARG A 34 -0.05 -2.72 5.99
N ARG A 35 -0.45 -1.48 5.74
CA ARG A 35 -1.81 -1.12 5.35
C ARG A 35 -2.19 -1.71 4.00
N ALA A 36 -1.33 -1.60 3.00
CA ALA A 36 -1.56 -2.16 1.67
C ALA A 36 -1.69 -3.70 1.73
N ALA A 37 -0.81 -4.37 2.48
CA ALA A 37 -0.89 -5.82 2.67
C ALA A 37 -2.17 -6.24 3.41
N GLN A 38 -2.55 -5.52 4.47
CA GLN A 38 -3.78 -5.79 5.21
C GLN A 38 -5.02 -5.62 4.32
N ARG A 39 -5.10 -4.51 3.58
CA ARG A 39 -6.24 -4.23 2.69
C ARG A 39 -6.37 -5.28 1.58
N THR A 40 -5.23 -5.77 1.07
CA THR A 40 -5.21 -6.87 0.11
C THR A 40 -5.80 -8.15 0.73
N ILE A 41 -5.41 -8.50 1.97
CA ILE A 41 -5.97 -9.65 2.69
C ILE A 41 -7.48 -9.49 2.88
N ASP A 42 -7.93 -8.32 3.32
CA ASP A 42 -9.36 -8.05 3.58
C ASP A 42 -10.19 -8.23 2.29
N VAL A 43 -9.74 -7.67 1.16
CA VAL A 43 -10.44 -7.83 -0.13
C VAL A 43 -10.48 -9.29 -0.59
N LEU A 44 -9.41 -10.07 -0.35
CA LEU A 44 -9.38 -11.49 -0.68
C LEU A 44 -10.27 -12.33 0.24
N CYS A 45 -10.44 -11.93 1.51
CA CYS A 45 -11.43 -12.53 2.41
C CYS A 45 -12.85 -12.30 1.89
N ASP A 46 -13.15 -11.07 1.48
CA ASP A 46 -14.49 -10.67 1.04
C ASP A 46 -14.84 -11.24 -0.34
N ASN A 47 -13.83 -11.45 -1.19
CA ASN A 47 -14.00 -11.90 -2.57
C ASN A 47 -13.11 -13.12 -2.86
N PRO A 48 -13.46 -14.31 -2.33
CA PRO A 48 -12.65 -15.51 -2.50
C PRO A 48 -12.54 -15.94 -3.97
N SER A 49 -13.45 -15.54 -4.84
CA SER A 49 -13.41 -15.82 -6.29
C SER A 49 -12.17 -15.29 -7.00
N LEU A 50 -11.48 -14.29 -6.43
CA LEU A 50 -10.18 -13.81 -6.91
C LEU A 50 -9.07 -14.87 -6.78
N LEU A 51 -9.30 -15.90 -5.98
CA LEU A 51 -8.40 -17.03 -5.75
C LEU A 51 -8.78 -18.28 -6.59
N ASP A 52 -9.85 -18.23 -7.38
CA ASP A 52 -10.33 -19.37 -8.18
C ASP A 52 -9.75 -19.39 -9.62
N GLY A 53 -8.97 -18.37 -9.99
CA GLY A 53 -8.41 -18.21 -11.33
C GLY A 53 -7.18 -19.09 -11.62
N ARG A 54 -6.76 -19.14 -12.89
CA ARG A 54 -5.45 -19.72 -13.26
C ARG A 54 -4.27 -18.83 -12.84
N ASP A 55 -4.50 -17.51 -12.79
CA ASP A 55 -3.46 -16.50 -12.59
C ASP A 55 -3.59 -15.79 -11.23
N ILE A 56 -3.85 -16.55 -10.16
CA ILE A 56 -4.06 -16.06 -8.78
C ILE A 56 -2.92 -15.14 -8.34
N ASN A 57 -1.68 -15.54 -8.64
CA ASN A 57 -0.50 -14.75 -8.34
C ASN A 57 -0.59 -13.35 -8.95
N GLU A 58 -0.94 -13.26 -10.24
CA GLU A 58 -1.03 -11.99 -10.95
C GLU A 58 -2.18 -11.12 -10.41
N ALA A 59 -3.33 -11.72 -10.09
CA ALA A 59 -4.46 -11.03 -9.49
C ALA A 59 -4.07 -10.40 -8.13
N ILE A 60 -3.43 -11.18 -7.26
CA ILE A 60 -2.93 -10.70 -5.96
C ILE A 60 -1.89 -9.59 -6.16
N PHE A 61 -0.98 -9.73 -7.12
CA PHE A 61 0.02 -8.70 -7.42
C PHE A 61 -0.59 -7.38 -7.89
N LYS A 62 -1.55 -7.44 -8.81
CA LYS A 62 -2.24 -6.24 -9.31
C LYS A 62 -3.01 -5.54 -8.19
N LEU A 63 -3.67 -6.32 -7.34
CA LEU A 63 -4.41 -5.79 -6.18
C LEU A 63 -3.47 -5.15 -5.16
N LEU A 64 -2.41 -5.85 -4.76
CA LEU A 64 -1.41 -5.33 -3.83
C LEU A 64 -0.75 -4.05 -4.36
N ARG A 65 -0.39 -4.04 -5.64
CA ARG A 65 0.19 -2.88 -6.29
C ARG A 65 -0.78 -1.71 -6.22
N ARG A 66 -2.06 -1.90 -6.60
CA ARG A 66 -3.08 -0.83 -6.51
C ARG A 66 -3.14 -0.24 -5.11
N HIS A 67 -3.28 -1.06 -4.07
CA HIS A 67 -3.35 -0.58 -2.69
C HIS A 67 -2.08 0.13 -2.22
N ALA A 68 -0.91 -0.31 -2.66
CA ALA A 68 0.34 0.38 -2.36
C ALA A 68 0.41 1.77 -3.03
N PHE A 69 -0.11 1.91 -4.25
CA PHE A 69 -0.21 3.22 -4.92
C PHE A 69 -1.24 4.12 -4.26
N ASP A 70 -2.38 3.59 -3.84
CA ASP A 70 -3.39 4.36 -3.10
C ASP A 70 -2.80 4.96 -1.82
N GLU A 71 -1.92 4.25 -1.10
CA GLU A 71 -1.22 4.78 0.08
C GLU A 71 -0.21 5.89 -0.26
N ILE A 72 0.33 5.92 -1.48
CA ILE A 72 1.24 7.00 -1.94
C ILE A 72 0.42 8.23 -2.33
N GLU A 73 -0.69 8.06 -3.05
CA GLU A 73 -1.59 9.16 -3.42
C GLU A 73 -2.34 9.74 -2.21
N LEU A 74 -2.62 8.91 -1.20
CA LEU A 74 -3.18 9.33 0.09
C LEU A 74 -2.11 9.87 1.05
N SER A 75 -0.82 9.71 0.76
CA SER A 75 0.21 10.43 1.51
C SER A 75 0.01 11.90 1.13
N PRO A 76 -0.50 12.76 2.03
CA PRO A 76 -0.36 14.17 1.77
C PRO A 76 1.15 14.37 1.65
N GLU A 77 1.62 14.95 0.56
CA GLU A 77 2.82 15.76 0.68
C GLU A 77 2.62 16.56 1.97
N GLN A 78 3.51 16.31 2.93
CA GLN A 78 3.56 17.04 4.18
C GLN A 78 3.31 18.49 3.82
N GLY A 79 2.21 19.05 4.34
CA GLY A 79 1.74 20.37 3.97
C GLY A 79 2.92 21.31 3.85
N MET A 80 3.04 21.89 2.66
CA MET A 80 3.72 23.13 2.36
C MET A 80 4.88 23.45 3.33
N HIS A 81 6.08 23.14 2.87
CA HIS A 81 7.28 23.95 3.03
C HIS A 81 7.06 25.19 3.92
N GLY A 82 7.65 25.16 5.11
CA GLY A 82 7.77 26.35 5.93
C GLY A 82 8.49 27.47 5.17
N ASP A 83 8.09 28.68 5.56
CA ASP A 83 8.80 29.95 5.45
C ASP A 83 8.85 30.63 4.06
N GLY A 84 8.14 31.74 4.01
CA GLY A 84 8.06 32.67 2.89
C GLY A 84 7.56 33.99 3.42
N VAL A 85 8.42 34.67 4.19
CA VAL A 85 8.34 36.08 4.58
C VAL A 85 7.79 36.90 3.41
N LEU A 86 6.57 37.42 3.57
CA LEU A 86 6.09 38.56 2.79
C LEU A 86 6.36 39.81 3.63
N SER A 87 7.48 40.43 3.28
CA SER A 87 7.88 41.77 3.69
C SER A 87 6.83 42.78 3.25
N GLU A 88 5.97 43.20 4.17
CA GLU A 88 5.24 44.46 4.03
C GLU A 88 6.16 45.60 4.48
N ASN A 89 6.72 46.28 3.49
CA ASN A 89 7.25 47.62 3.64
C ASN A 89 6.05 48.56 3.80
N GLU A 90 6.05 49.42 4.82
CA GLU A 90 5.77 50.88 4.69
C GLU A 90 6.12 51.64 6.00
N PRO A 91 6.31 52.97 5.95
CA PRO A 91 7.54 53.60 6.44
C PRO A 91 7.44 54.24 7.84
N MET A 92 8.62 54.61 8.36
CA MET A 92 8.81 55.54 9.49
C MET A 92 8.08 56.87 9.29
N CYS A 93 7.30 57.27 10.29
CA CYS A 93 7.45 58.54 11.01
C CYS A 93 6.76 58.47 12.38
#